data_AF-A0A7W9SNK5-F1
#
_entry.id   AF-A0A7W9SNK5-F1
#
_cell.length_a   1.000
_cell.length_b   1.000
_cell.length_c   1.000
_cell.angle_alpha   90.00
_cell.angle_beta   90.00
_cell.angle_gamma   90.00
#
_symmetry.space_group_name_H-M   'P 1'
#
loop_
_entity.id
_entity.type
_entity.pdbx_description
1 polymer ?
#
loop_
_entity_poly.entity_id
_entity_poly.type
_entity_poly.pdbx_seq_one_letter_code
_entity_poly.pdbx_strand_id
1 'polypeptide(L)'
;MAETLTYNELSTLLNELGFVAKHSDEATVYRHGNGALLLLPDDAPNTSLTPAQRRNVHDTLVRYGLLTPLQAEAQLSHTHIASTAA
;
A
#
# COMPACT_ATOMS: atom_id res chain seq x y z
N MET A 1 17.10 -8.71 -7.32
CA MET A 1 17.18 -7.58 -6.38
C MET A 1 15.74 -7.22 -6.03
N ALA A 2 15.39 -7.04 -4.75
CA ALA A 2 14.00 -6.85 -4.33
C ALA A 2 13.53 -5.42 -4.63
N GLU A 3 12.74 -5.26 -5.69
CA GLU A 3 12.11 -3.99 -6.06
C GLU A 3 11.02 -3.65 -5.04
N THR A 4 10.94 -2.39 -4.64
CA THR A 4 10.19 -1.99 -3.45
C THR A 4 9.06 -1.03 -3.79
N LEU A 5 7.83 -1.44 -3.51
CA LEU A 5 6.63 -0.61 -3.54
C LEU A 5 6.85 0.66 -2.70
N THR A 6 6.71 1.83 -3.31
CA THR A 6 6.85 3.13 -2.64
C THR A 6 5.56 3.55 -1.96
N TYR A 7 5.65 4.50 -1.02
CA TYR A 7 4.48 5.08 -0.37
C TYR A 7 3.49 5.71 -1.36
N ASN A 8 3.98 6.38 -2.41
CA ASN A 8 3.14 7.06 -3.40
C ASN A 8 2.31 6.07 -4.24
N GLU A 9 2.91 4.96 -4.64
CA GLU A 9 2.25 3.88 -5.35
C GLU A 9 1.20 3.18 -4.48
N LEU A 10 1.54 2.92 -3.22
CA LEU A 10 0.60 2.37 -2.25
C LEU A 10 -0.57 3.32 -2.00
N SER A 11 -0.30 4.62 -1.85
CA SER A 11 -1.35 5.64 -1.66
C SER A 11 -2.32 5.66 -2.83
N THR A 12 -1.82 5.51 -4.05
CA THR A 12 -2.63 5.47 -5.27
C THR A 12 -3.51 4.21 -5.27
N LEU A 13 -2.92 3.03 -5.05
CA LEU A 13 -3.66 1.76 -4.96
C LEU A 13 -4.77 1.82 -3.90
N LEU A 14 -4.46 2.31 -2.71
CA LEU A 14 -5.43 2.39 -1.62
C LEU A 14 -6.57 3.37 -1.95
N ASN A 15 -6.27 4.49 -2.59
CA ASN A 15 -7.29 5.44 -3.05
C ASN A 15 -8.21 4.80 -4.11
N GLU A 16 -7.67 4.08 -5.09
CA GLU A 16 -8.46 3.34 -6.09
C GLU A 16 -9.37 2.28 -5.46
N LEU A 17 -8.88 1.62 -4.39
CA LEU A 17 -9.66 0.67 -3.59
C LEU A 17 -10.66 1.35 -2.64
N GLY A 18 -10.77 2.68 -2.67
CA GLY A 18 -11.73 3.46 -1.89
C GLY A 18 -11.29 3.76 -0.46
N PHE A 19 -10.01 3.54 -0.10
CA PHE A 19 -9.50 3.99 1.19
C PHE A 19 -9.38 5.51 1.21
N VAL A 20 -9.83 6.09 2.31
CA VAL A 20 -9.64 7.51 2.58
C VAL A 20 -8.40 7.67 3.45
N ALA A 21 -7.38 8.34 2.94
CA ALA A 21 -6.21 8.73 3.70
C ALA A 21 -6.56 9.90 4.64
N LYS A 22 -6.19 9.76 5.91
CA LYS A 22 -6.13 10.86 6.87
C LYS A 22 -4.68 11.05 7.27
N HIS A 23 -4.13 12.21 6.89
CA HIS A 23 -2.78 12.60 7.25
C HIS A 23 -2.79 13.32 8.60
N SER A 24 -1.92 12.88 9.50
CA SER A 24 -1.48 13.59 10.69
C SER A 24 0.04 13.80 10.57
N ASP A 25 0.60 14.75 11.32
CA ASP A 25 2.05 15.02 11.36
C ASP A 25 2.90 13.78 11.66
N GLU A 26 2.34 12.77 12.33
CA GLU A 26 3.05 11.56 12.78
C GLU A 26 2.65 10.29 12.01
N ALA A 27 1.55 10.29 11.25
CA ALA A 27 0.97 9.08 10.66
C ALA A 27 0.04 9.39 9.50
N THR A 28 0.04 8.52 8.47
CA THR A 28 -1.09 8.45 7.54
C THR A 28 -1.94 7.22 7.85
N VAL A 29 -3.22 7.45 8.06
CA VAL A 29 -4.19 6.39 8.32
C VAL A 29 -5.13 6.28 7.13
N TYR A 30 -5.10 5.14 6.45
CA TYR A 30 -6.04 4.80 5.39
C TYR A 30 -7.22 4.05 5.99
N ARG A 31 -8.44 4.55 5.81
CA ARG A 31 -9.67 3.90 6.30
C ARG A 31 -10.54 3.43 5.15
N HIS A 32 -11.03 2.19 5.24
CA HIS A 32 -12.00 1.62 4.31
C HIS A 32 -13.05 0.80 5.08
N GLY A 33 -14.28 1.30 5.16
CA GLY A 33 -15.33 0.69 5.98
C GLY A 33 -14.91 0.56 7.46
N ASN A 34 -14.88 -0.67 7.98
CA ASN A 34 -14.41 -0.98 9.33
C ASN A 34 -12.89 -1.24 9.41
N GLY A 35 -12.19 -1.19 8.28
CA GLY A 35 -10.75 -1.40 8.19
C GLY A 35 -9.95 -0.11 8.30
N ALA A 36 -8.79 -0.20 8.94
CA ALA A 36 -7.81 0.87 9.00
C ALA A 36 -6.40 0.31 8.78
N LEU A 37 -5.63 0.97 7.93
CA LEU A 37 -4.21 0.73 7.71
C LEU A 37 -3.46 1.97 8.18
N LEU A 38 -2.49 1.78 9.08
CA LEU A 38 -1.65 2.85 9.58
C LEU A 38 -0.27 2.74 8.93
N LEU A 39 0.14 3.81 8.26
CA LEU A 39 1.47 3.99 7.68
C LEU A 39 2.17 5.11 8.45
N LEU A 40 3.25 4.73 9.14
CA LEU A 40 4.16 5.68 9.76
C LEU A 40 4.99 6.34 8.64
N PRO A 41 5.07 7.68 8.59
CA PRO A 41 5.79 8.44 7.58
C PRO A 41 7.28 8.49 7.90
N ASP A 42 7.80 7.46 8.57
CA ASP A 42 9.17 7.38 9.11
C ASP A 42 10.23 7.56 7.99
N ASP A 43 9.78 7.45 6.74
CA ASP A 43 10.63 7.55 5.58
C ASP A 43 9.90 8.30 4.46
N ALA A 44 10.66 9.09 3.70
CA ALA A 44 10.17 10.03 2.68
C ALA A 44 9.12 9.39 1.74
N PRO A 45 8.24 10.16 1.08
CA PRO A 45 7.18 9.63 0.20
C PRO A 45 7.70 8.74 -0.97
N ASN A 46 9.00 8.77 -1.26
CA ASN A 46 9.68 7.93 -2.25
C ASN A 46 10.42 6.73 -1.65
N THR A 47 10.33 6.53 -0.34
CA THR A 47 10.95 5.38 0.31
C THR A 47 10.06 4.16 0.16
N SER A 48 10.73 3.11 -0.29
CA SER A 48 10.37 1.72 -0.19
C SER A 48 9.68 1.34 1.12
N LEU A 49 8.51 0.71 1.03
CA LEU A 49 7.86 0.13 2.20
C LEU A 49 8.71 -0.97 2.81
N THR A 50 8.84 -0.96 4.14
CA THR A 50 9.48 -2.05 4.86
C THR A 50 8.72 -3.37 4.66
N PRO A 51 9.38 -4.54 4.77
CA PRO A 51 8.71 -5.83 4.66
C PRO A 51 7.51 -5.99 5.63
N ALA A 52 7.61 -5.39 6.82
CA ALA A 52 6.54 -5.38 7.82
C ALA A 52 5.33 -4.54 7.36
N GLN A 53 5.57 -3.34 6.83
CA GLN A 53 4.50 -2.49 6.28
C GLN A 53 3.82 -3.16 5.09
N ARG A 54 4.58 -3.75 4.15
CA ARG A 54 3.99 -4.48 3.01
C ARG A 54 3.11 -5.64 3.46
N ARG A 55 3.54 -6.42 4.47
CA ARG A 55 2.74 -7.50 5.02
C ARG A 55 1.45 -6.97 5.66
N ASN A 56 1.53 -5.85 6.37
CA ASN A 56 0.34 -5.24 6.97
C ASN A 56 -0.67 -4.77 5.91
N VAL A 57 -0.18 -4.21 4.80
CA VAL A 57 -1.02 -3.88 3.63
C VAL A 57 -1.65 -5.14 3.05
N HIS A 58 -0.84 -6.16 2.75
CA HIS A 58 -1.31 -7.45 2.23
C HIS A 58 -2.45 -8.00 3.08
N ASP A 59 -2.20 -8.16 4.38
CA ASP A 59 -3.14 -8.77 5.31
C ASP A 59 -4.41 -7.93 5.44
N THR A 60 -4.30 -6.60 5.36
CA THR A 60 -5.47 -5.70 5.34
C THR A 60 -6.30 -5.92 4.08
N LEU A 61 -5.69 -5.91 2.90
CA LEU A 61 -6.40 -6.08 1.63
C LEU A 61 -7.13 -7.43 1.55
N VAL A 62 -6.48 -8.49 2.03
CA VAL A 62 -7.05 -9.85 2.08
C VAL A 62 -8.13 -9.96 3.15
N ARG A 63 -7.88 -9.46 4.36
CA ARG A 63 -8.81 -9.56 5.51
C ARG A 63 -10.13 -8.85 5.25
N TYR A 64 -10.09 -7.72 4.55
CA TYR A 64 -11.30 -6.96 4.21
C TYR A 64 -11.90 -7.37 2.86
N GLY A 65 -11.38 -8.43 2.22
CA GLY A 65 -11.91 -8.96 0.96
C GLY A 65 -11.79 -8.00 -0.22
N LEU A 66 -10.86 -7.03 -0.15
CA LEU A 66 -10.64 -6.03 -1.20
C LEU A 66 -9.85 -6.63 -2.36
N LEU A 67 -8.95 -7.55 -2.06
CA LEU A 67 -8.23 -8.37 -3.03
C LEU A 67 -8.20 -9.82 -2.53
N THR A 68 -8.21 -10.77 -3.47
CA THR A 68 -7.82 -12.16 -3.14
C THR A 68 -6.35 -12.20 -2.69
N PRO A 69 -5.91 -13.21 -1.91
CA PRO A 69 -4.51 -13.34 -1.52
C PRO A 69 -3.56 -13.23 -2.71
N LEU A 70 -3.86 -13.94 -3.80
CA LEU A 70 -3.07 -13.92 -5.02
C LEU A 70 -3.00 -12.52 -5.66
N GLN A 71 -4.11 -11.77 -5.65
CA GLN A 71 -4.15 -10.40 -6.18
C GLN A 71 -3.40 -9.42 -5.28
N ALA A 72 -3.51 -9.56 -3.96
CA ALA A 72 -2.76 -8.75 -3.01
C ALA A 72 -1.25 -8.98 -3.16
N GLU A 73 -0.82 -10.24 -3.28
CA GLU A 73 0.57 -10.59 -3.58
C GLU A 73 1.01 -10.03 -4.93
N ALA A 74 0.20 -10.15 -5.98
CA ALA A 74 0.50 -9.61 -7.29
C ALA A 74 0.64 -8.08 -7.25
N GLN A 75 -0.30 -7.34 -6.67
CA GLN A 75 -0.28 -5.88 -6.56
C GLN A 75 0.93 -5.37 -5.77
N LEU A 76 1.28 -6.05 -4.67
CA LEU A 76 2.46 -5.71 -3.88
C LEU A 76 3.78 -6.09 -4.56
N SER A 77 3.72 -6.93 -5.60
CA SER A 77 4.86 -7.35 -6.42
C SER A 77 4.90 -6.64 -7.79
N HIS A 78 3.85 -5.92 -8.21
CA HIS A 78 3.64 -5.46 -9.59
C HIS A 78 3.97 -4.01 -9.91
N THR A 79 4.47 -3.21 -8.97
CA THR A 79 4.95 -1.86 -9.29
C THR A 79 6.32 -1.87 -9.98
N HIS A 80 6.36 -2.51 -11.15
CA HIS A 80 7.37 -2.37 -12.19
C HIS A 80 6.76 -2.47 -13.59
N ILE A 81 5.59 -3.09 -13.80
CA ILE A 81 5.19 -3.47 -15.18
C ILE A 81 4.67 -2.28 -16.03
N ALA A 82 4.36 -1.13 -15.43
CA ALA A 82 3.85 0.04 -16.17
C ALA A 82 4.91 1.11 -16.53
N SER A 83 6.18 0.97 -16.15
CA SER A 83 7.22 1.98 -16.44
C SER A 83 8.21 1.61 -17.56
N THR A 84 7.97 0.51 -18.29
CA THR A 84 8.84 0.08 -19.41
C THR A 84 8.06 -0.01 -20.72
N ALA A 85 7.27 1.02 -21.03
CA ALA A 85 6.70 1.22 -22.36
C ALA A 85 6.46 2.71 -22.64
N ALA A 86 7.54 3.48 -22.79
CA ALA A 86 7.56 4.74 -23.54
C ALA A 86 8.98 4.99 -24.06
#